data_AF-A0A8B6Y609-F1
#
_entry.id   AF-A0A8B6Y609-F1
#
_cell.length_a   1.000
_cell.length_b   1.000
_cell.length_c   1.000
_cell.angle_alpha   90.00
_cell.angle_beta   90.00
_cell.angle_gamma   90.00
#
_symmetry.space_group_name_H-M   'P 1'
#
loop_
_entity.id
_entity.type
_entity.pdbx_description
1 polymer ?
#
loop_
_entity_poly.entity_id
_entity_poly.type
_entity_poly.pdbx_seq_one_letter_code
_entity_poly.pdbx_strand_id
1 'polypeptide(L)'
;MWEVYWKNHSETAPKTISYSLQKCDGNTFPNISTILRILCTVPVTTCTCERSLSALKRIKTSLRNSMTDDRLNGNSMLHIHRNVEIDLNIVVDEFATAFPRRMEFKNILNSDG
;
A
#
# COMPACT_ATOMS: atom_id res chain seq x y z
N MET A 1 -27.88 26.31 26.32
CA MET A 1 -29.24 25.80 25.99
C MET A 1 -29.24 24.28 25.79
N TRP A 2 -28.37 23.70 24.96
CA TRP A 2 -28.24 22.23 24.83
C TRP A 2 -27.70 21.54 26.10
N GLU A 3 -26.73 22.14 26.79
CA GLU A 3 -26.31 21.67 28.12
C GLU A 3 -27.42 21.73 29.17
N VAL A 4 -28.32 22.71 29.07
CA VAL A 4 -29.46 22.88 30.01
C VAL A 4 -30.51 21.80 29.78
N TYR A 5 -30.72 21.41 28.52
CA TYR A 5 -31.60 20.30 28.14
C TYR A 5 -31.12 18.96 28.71
N TRP A 6 -29.82 18.69 28.63
CA TRP A 6 -29.22 17.45 29.17
C TRP A 6 -29.06 17.45 30.68
N LYS A 7 -28.87 18.61 31.32
CA LYS A 7 -28.90 18.73 32.79
C LYS A 7 -30.26 18.37 33.38
N ASN A 8 -31.36 18.64 32.66
CA ASN A 8 -32.71 18.27 33.06
C ASN A 8 -33.10 16.82 32.69
N HIS A 9 -32.32 16.12 31.86
CA HIS A 9 -32.59 14.76 31.38
C HIS A 9 -31.39 13.82 31.58
N SER A 10 -30.69 13.97 32.71
CA SER A 10 -29.40 13.33 33.01
C SER A 10 -29.36 11.80 32.84
N GLU A 11 -30.49 11.11 33.00
CA GLU A 11 -30.61 9.65 32.80
C GLU A 11 -30.59 9.21 31.33
N THR A 12 -30.83 10.12 30.38
CA THR A 12 -30.96 9.78 28.94
C THR A 12 -29.79 10.28 28.08
N ALA A 13 -28.73 10.79 28.71
CA ALA A 13 -27.54 11.30 28.03
C ALA A 13 -26.96 10.23 27.07
N PRO A 14 -26.84 10.50 25.76
CA PRO A 14 -26.38 9.53 24.79
C PRO A 14 -24.92 9.22 25.03
N LYS A 15 -24.61 7.96 25.34
CA LYS A 15 -23.22 7.49 25.48
C LYS A 15 -22.53 7.31 24.12
N THR A 16 -23.30 7.34 23.02
CA THR A 16 -22.80 7.09 21.66
C THR A 16 -23.28 8.19 20.72
N ILE A 17 -22.37 8.62 19.83
CA ILE A 17 -22.58 9.69 18.85
C ILE A 17 -23.74 9.38 17.88
N SER A 18 -23.98 8.09 17.58
CA SER A 18 -25.11 7.65 16.76
C SER A 18 -26.47 7.86 17.44
N TYR A 19 -26.56 7.61 18.74
CA TYR A 19 -27.79 7.79 19.52
C TYR A 19 -28.08 9.28 19.77
N SER A 20 -27.06 10.11 19.98
CA SER A 20 -27.25 11.57 20.06
C SER A 20 -27.70 12.16 18.73
N LEU A 21 -27.17 11.68 17.59
CA LEU A 21 -27.62 12.10 16.27
C LEU A 21 -29.08 11.70 16.00
N GLN A 22 -29.52 10.52 16.47
CA GLN A 22 -30.90 10.05 16.31
C GLN A 22 -31.91 10.82 17.17
N LYS A 23 -31.50 11.28 18.37
CA LYS A 23 -32.34 12.09 19.27
C LYS A 23 -32.29 13.59 18.99
N CYS A 24 -31.27 14.08 18.30
CA CYS A 24 -31.12 15.48 17.97
C CYS A 24 -31.86 15.79 16.67
N ASP A 25 -33.06 16.37 16.81
CA ASP A 25 -33.83 16.81 15.65
C ASP A 25 -33.09 17.97 14.94
N GLY A 26 -32.79 17.78 13.66
CA GLY A 26 -31.96 18.70 12.87
C GLY A 26 -32.56 20.10 12.73
N ASN A 27 -33.86 20.23 13.02
CA ASN A 27 -34.59 21.49 12.98
C ASN A 27 -34.44 22.32 14.27
N THR A 28 -34.17 21.69 15.41
CA THR A 28 -34.10 22.36 16.72
C THR A 28 -32.68 22.83 17.04
N PHE A 29 -31.65 22.09 16.59
CA PHE A 29 -30.24 22.43 16.80
C PHE A 29 -29.36 22.12 15.56
N PRO A 30 -29.47 22.90 14.48
CA PRO A 30 -28.82 22.62 13.19
C PRO A 30 -27.28 22.56 13.27
N ASN A 31 -26.66 23.41 14.09
CA ASN A 31 -25.20 23.42 14.29
C ASN A 31 -24.70 22.14 14.99
N ILE A 32 -25.45 21.65 15.97
CA ILE A 32 -25.07 20.46 16.76
C ILE A 32 -25.23 19.20 15.91
N SER A 33 -26.31 19.09 15.14
CA SER A 33 -26.53 18.00 14.18
C SER A 33 -25.40 17.93 13.13
N THR A 34 -24.96 19.08 12.62
CA THR A 34 -23.85 19.14 11.65
C THR A 34 -22.54 18.65 12.24
N ILE A 35 -22.20 19.06 13.47
CA ILE A 35 -20.98 18.61 14.17
C ILE A 35 -21.02 17.10 14.43
N LEU A 36 -22.15 16.56 14.89
CA LEU A 36 -22.32 15.11 15.11
C LEU A 36 -22.17 14.32 13.80
N ARG A 37 -22.71 14.84 12.69
CA ARG A 37 -22.56 14.21 11.37
C ARG A 37 -21.12 14.19 10.89
N ILE A 38 -20.36 15.27 11.09
CA ILE A 38 -18.93 15.33 10.76
C ILE A 38 -18.17 14.33 11.64
N LEU A 39 -18.42 14.31 12.95
CA LEU A 39 -17.80 13.37 13.89
C LEU A 39 -18.11 11.90 13.59
N CYS A 40 -19.27 11.58 13.02
CA CYS A 40 -19.56 10.23 12.52
C CYS A 40 -18.89 9.94 11.18
N THR A 41 -18.76 10.94 10.30
CA THR A 41 -18.20 10.76 8.96
C THR A 41 -16.70 10.58 8.99
N VAL A 42 -15.98 11.36 9.79
CA VAL A 42 -14.51 11.31 9.91
C VAL A 42 -13.96 9.91 10.23
N PRO A 43 -14.41 9.20 11.30
CA PRO A 43 -13.91 7.86 11.60
C PRO A 43 -14.33 6.81 10.56
N VAL A 44 -15.47 7.01 9.89
CA VAL A 44 -15.96 6.10 8.84
C VAL A 44 -15.14 6.26 7.55
N THR A 45 -14.79 7.49 7.18
CA THR A 45 -13.92 7.76 6.03
C THR A 45 -12.49 7.30 6.33
N THR A 46 -11.94 7.56 7.51
CA THR A 46 -10.59 7.08 7.87
C THR A 46 -10.51 5.55 7.86
N CYS A 47 -11.47 4.84 8.45
CA CYS A 47 -11.52 3.37 8.42
C CYS A 47 -11.58 2.82 6.98
N THR A 48 -12.37 3.46 6.11
CA THR A 48 -12.48 3.07 4.69
C THR A 48 -11.18 3.32 3.93
N CYS A 49 -10.52 4.46 4.18
CA CYS A 49 -9.22 4.79 3.61
C CYS A 49 -8.13 3.82 4.09
N GLU A 50 -8.07 3.52 5.39
CA GLU A 50 -7.13 2.55 5.97
C GLU A 50 -7.32 1.15 5.37
N ARG A 51 -8.58 0.69 5.22
CA ARG A 51 -8.88 -0.58 4.57
C ARG A 51 -8.38 -0.60 3.13
N SER A 52 -8.62 0.47 2.37
CA SER A 52 -8.21 0.57 0.96
C SER A 52 -6.69 0.62 0.80
N LEU A 53 -6.00 1.42 1.64
CA LEU A 53 -4.54 1.48 1.68
C LEU A 53 -3.90 0.15 2.10
N SER A 54 -4.50 -0.54 3.06
CA SER A 54 -4.05 -1.88 3.50
C SER A 54 -4.16 -2.91 2.37
N ALA A 55 -5.27 -2.92 1.63
CA ALA A 55 -5.45 -3.78 0.46
C ALA A 55 -4.38 -3.52 -0.62
N LEU A 56 -4.14 -2.25 -0.94
CA LEU A 56 -3.08 -1.85 -1.88
C LEU A 56 -1.70 -2.26 -1.40
N LYS A 57 -1.40 -2.10 -0.10
CA LYS A 57 -0.13 -2.52 0.50
C LYS A 57 0.08 -4.03 0.37
N ARG A 58 -0.96 -4.84 0.57
CA ARG A 58 -0.91 -6.29 0.38
C ARG A 58 -0.64 -6.66 -1.08
N ILE A 59 -1.35 -6.06 -2.03
CA ILE A 59 -1.15 -6.30 -3.47
C ILE A 59 0.28 -5.93 -3.88
N LYS A 60 0.74 -4.74 -3.51
CA LYS A 60 2.11 -4.26 -3.80
C LYS A 60 3.17 -5.18 -3.19
N THR A 61 2.94 -5.65 -1.97
CA THR A 61 3.87 -6.57 -1.28
C THR A 61 3.89 -7.93 -1.98
N SER A 62 2.73 -8.48 -2.34
CA SER A 62 2.64 -9.74 -3.08
C SER A 62 3.39 -9.66 -4.41
N LEU A 63 3.16 -8.59 -5.20
CA LEU A 63 3.84 -8.41 -6.48
C LEU A 63 5.36 -8.32 -6.33
N ARG A 64 5.83 -7.53 -5.35
CA ARG A 64 7.26 -7.39 -5.06
C ARG A 64 7.88 -8.71 -4.59
N ASN A 65 7.16 -9.47 -3.77
CA ASN A 65 7.61 -10.78 -3.29
C ASN A 65 7.71 -11.72 -4.48
N SER A 66 6.70 -11.82 -5.35
CA SER A 66 6.76 -12.64 -6.57
C SER A 66 7.96 -12.28 -7.47
N MET A 67 8.24 -11.00 -7.70
CA MET A 67 9.45 -10.60 -8.48
C MET A 67 10.76 -11.00 -7.79
N THR A 68 10.79 -11.00 -6.45
CA THR A 68 11.95 -11.44 -5.67
C THR A 68 12.07 -12.96 -5.68
N ASP A 69 10.93 -13.66 -5.61
CA ASP A 69 10.81 -15.11 -5.66
C ASP A 69 11.23 -15.64 -7.03
N ASP A 70 10.88 -14.98 -8.15
CA ASP A 70 11.35 -15.36 -9.49
C ASP A 70 12.88 -15.28 -9.60
N ARG A 71 13.46 -14.20 -9.08
CA ARG A 71 14.93 -14.01 -9.03
C ARG A 71 15.60 -15.03 -8.12
N LEU A 72 15.01 -15.29 -6.95
CA LEU A 72 15.50 -16.28 -6.00
C LEU A 72 15.40 -17.68 -6.58
N ASN A 73 14.31 -18.01 -7.27
CA ASN A 73 14.10 -19.29 -7.92
C ASN A 73 15.15 -19.52 -9.01
N GLY A 74 15.43 -18.52 -9.85
CA GLY A 74 16.53 -18.58 -10.82
C GLY A 74 17.89 -18.81 -10.15
N ASN A 75 18.20 -18.11 -9.06
CA ASN A 75 19.44 -18.31 -8.31
C ASN A 75 19.52 -19.70 -7.65
N SER A 76 18.42 -20.19 -7.08
CA SER A 76 18.33 -21.54 -6.52
C SER A 76 18.51 -22.61 -7.58
N MET A 77 17.92 -22.45 -8.77
CA MET A 77 18.11 -23.36 -9.90
C MET A 77 19.59 -23.42 -10.32
N LEU A 78 20.26 -22.29 -10.44
CA LEU A 78 21.71 -22.23 -10.74
C LEU A 78 22.54 -22.90 -9.64
N HIS A 79 22.18 -22.70 -8.38
CA HIS A 79 22.88 -23.31 -7.25
C HIS A 79 22.70 -24.83 -7.18
N ILE A 80 21.50 -25.34 -7.48
CA ILE A 80 21.20 -26.78 -7.48
C ILE A 80 21.87 -27.47 -8.68
N HIS A 81 21.88 -26.84 -9.85
CA HIS A 81 22.48 -27.39 -11.08
C HIS A 81 23.98 -27.06 -11.23
N ARG A 82 24.67 -26.72 -10.14
CA ARG A 82 26.10 -26.31 -10.16
C ARG A 82 27.06 -27.37 -10.72
N ASN A 83 26.64 -28.64 -10.75
CA ASN A 83 27.43 -29.78 -11.19
C ASN A 83 27.24 -30.14 -12.67
N VAL A 84 26.48 -29.33 -13.42
CA VAL A 84 26.40 -29.43 -14.89
C VAL A 84 27.63 -28.74 -15.46
N GLU A 85 28.41 -29.43 -16.29
CA GLU A 85 29.50 -28.82 -17.05
C GLU A 85 28.90 -27.84 -18.07
N ILE A 86 28.86 -26.56 -17.71
CA ILE A 86 28.42 -25.50 -18.59
C ILE A 86 29.63 -24.98 -19.36
N ASP A 87 29.64 -25.11 -20.68
CA ASP A 87 30.67 -24.51 -21.52
C ASP A 87 30.53 -22.98 -21.49
N LEU A 88 31.45 -22.35 -20.78
CA LEU A 88 31.47 -20.89 -20.60
C LEU A 88 31.55 -20.14 -21.93
N ASN A 89 32.13 -20.74 -22.98
CA ASN A 89 32.22 -20.09 -24.28
C ASN A 89 30.84 -19.95 -24.93
N ILE A 90 29.98 -20.97 -24.79
CA ILE A 90 28.61 -20.94 -25.32
C ILE A 90 27.79 -19.88 -24.58
N VAL A 91 27.90 -19.82 -23.24
CA VAL A 91 27.20 -18.82 -22.44
C VAL A 91 27.64 -17.40 -22.77
N VAL A 92 28.95 -17.19 -23.00
CA VAL A 92 29.49 -15.89 -23.40
C VAL A 92 29.01 -15.49 -24.79
N ASP A 93 29.00 -16.42 -25.75
CA ASP A 93 28.51 -16.15 -27.11
C ASP A 93 27.01 -15.85 -27.14
N GLU A 94 26.21 -16.61 -26.39
CA GLU A 94 24.77 -16.37 -26.23
C GLU A 94 24.48 -15.04 -25.51
N PHE A 95 25.27 -14.69 -24.50
CA PHE A 95 25.16 -13.39 -23.84
C PHE A 95 25.58 -12.23 -24.75
N ALA A 96 26.63 -12.43 -25.56
CA ALA A 96 27.14 -11.42 -26.48
C ALA A 96 26.15 -11.12 -27.62
N THR A 97 25.49 -12.16 -28.14
CA THR A 97 24.43 -12.04 -29.15
C THR A 97 23.15 -11.43 -28.58
N ALA A 98 22.78 -11.76 -27.34
CA ALA A 98 21.57 -11.22 -26.69
C ALA A 98 21.73 -9.76 -26.22
N PHE A 99 22.93 -9.34 -25.80
CA PHE A 99 23.18 -8.02 -25.24
C PHE A 99 24.39 -7.30 -25.86
N PRO A 100 24.36 -6.98 -27.18
CA PRO A 100 25.50 -6.40 -27.88
C PRO A 100 25.96 -5.06 -27.28
N ARG A 101 25.03 -4.23 -26.79
CA ARG A 101 25.37 -2.95 -26.12
C ARG A 101 26.06 -3.11 -24.77
N ARG A 102 25.90 -4.25 -24.08
CA ARG A 102 26.55 -4.52 -22.78
C ARG A 102 27.94 -5.12 -22.95
N MET A 103 28.26 -5.62 -24.16
CA MET A 103 29.59 -6.08 -24.56
C MET A 103 30.51 -4.95 -25.03
N GLU A 104 29.96 -3.77 -25.34
CA GLU A 104 30.77 -2.60 -25.63
C GLU A 104 31.44 -2.08 -24.36
N PHE A 105 32.60 -2.64 -24.03
CA PHE A 105 33.60 -1.93 -23.25
C PHE A 105 34.04 -0.72 -24.07
N LYS A 106 33.36 0.41 -23.87
CA LYS A 106 33.84 1.69 -24.36
C LYS A 106 35.14 1.99 -23.62
N ASN A 107 36.25 1.57 -24.21
CA ASN A 107 37.58 1.76 -23.66
C ASN A 107 37.87 3.26 -23.71
N ILE A 108 37.58 3.94 -22.59
CA ILE A 108 37.61 5.40 -22.46
C ILE A 108 39.04 5.96 -22.72
N LEU A 109 40.04 5.08 -22.80
CA LEU A 109 41.44 5.40 -23.03
C LEU A 109 41.91 5.16 -24.47
N ASN A 110 41.11 4.50 -25.33
CA ASN A 110 41.40 4.32 -26.77
C ASN A 110 40.47 5.19 -27.65
N SER A 111 40.13 6.38 -27.16
CA SER A 111 39.73 7.48 -28.04
C SER A 111 40.99 7.97 -28.76
N ASP A 112 41.42 7.25 -29.80
CA ASP A 112 42.59 7.62 -30.62
C ASP A 112 42.40 9.02 -31.23
N GLY A 113 43.36 9.92 -30.98
CA GLY A 113 43.41 11.29 -31.51
C GLY A 113 44.09 12.28 -30.56
#